data_AF-A0A3G3GZD9-F1
#
_entry.id   AF-A0A3G3GZD9-F1
#
_cell.length_a   1.000
_cell.length_b   1.000
_cell.length_c   1.000
_cell.angle_alpha   90.00
_cell.angle_beta   90.00
_cell.angle_gamma   90.00
#
_symmetry.space_group_name_H-M   'P 1'
#
loop_
_entity.id
_entity.type
_entity.pdbx_description
1 polymer ?
#
loop_
_entity_poly.entity_id
_entity_poly.type
_entity_poly.pdbx_seq_one_letter_code
_entity_poly.pdbx_strand_id
1 'polypeptide(L)'
;MKKGIFIILNDNGKLVACIKRADGQAIRIPELEVNPDIQELDGMPCEYFKKEILIIDGENIYQKKYTPKEELKQEVKSPSIDFKSQLNQAMNAKDTEDESMENKKRTKLSQDSFSIQDSKVPSDVRQIRISDRDIDNFHLKLNKFARFDGDKFYFFRKLKNGGYEIKEKFGVLENRFAELNKRHCKNAKSLFGENIIELTLTPSYHLVVGLGGHSVYETSMTLHHIYGVPYIPASSIKGVVRSWIILDMFDNKESSALEDDTFVKWFGSQSSAGKLVFFDAFPNEKPRIEPDIMNVHYPKYYQGTEPPTDTQSPVPVSFLTVTKSPFKFFIGSSELNINSDKLKDKTIEDWLKDALINHGIGAKTAIGYGYFH
;
A
#
# COMPACT_ATOMS: atom_id res chain seq x y z
N MET A 1 -20.31 -7.16 -1.70
CA MET A 1 -19.66 -8.46 -1.44
C MET A 1 -20.64 -9.61 -1.69
N LYS A 2 -20.16 -10.83 -1.94
CA LYS A 2 -21.02 -12.03 -2.08
C LYS A 2 -21.12 -12.74 -0.73
N LYS A 3 -22.27 -13.34 -0.42
CA LYS A 3 -22.48 -14.12 0.81
C LYS A 3 -22.21 -15.61 0.59
N GLY A 4 -21.67 -16.28 1.61
CA GLY A 4 -21.40 -17.71 1.60
C GLY A 4 -21.21 -18.26 3.02
N ILE A 5 -20.84 -19.54 3.11
CA ILE A 5 -20.47 -20.20 4.37
C ILE A 5 -19.00 -20.57 4.26
N PHE A 6 -18.19 -20.16 5.25
CA PHE A 6 -16.81 -20.61 5.34
C PHE A 6 -16.80 -22.08 5.75
N ILE A 7 -16.07 -22.91 5.01
CA ILE A 7 -15.97 -24.33 5.29
C ILE A 7 -14.53 -24.81 5.20
N ILE A 8 -14.16 -25.80 6.00
CA ILE A 8 -12.87 -26.47 5.92
C ILE A 8 -13.07 -27.89 5.39
N LEU A 9 -12.31 -28.23 4.36
CA LEU A 9 -12.34 -29.56 3.76
C LEU A 9 -11.00 -30.27 3.97
N ASN A 10 -11.04 -31.59 4.04
CA ASN A 10 -9.84 -32.42 4.01
C ASN A 10 -9.60 -32.87 2.56
N ASP A 11 -8.50 -32.41 1.96
CA ASP A 11 -8.07 -32.73 0.61
C ASP A 11 -6.73 -33.49 0.70
N ASN A 12 -6.79 -34.82 0.55
CA ASN A 12 -5.63 -35.73 0.63
C ASN A 12 -4.78 -35.60 1.92
N GLY A 13 -5.43 -35.46 3.07
CA GLY A 13 -4.75 -35.36 4.38
C GLY A 13 -4.33 -33.94 4.75
N LYS A 14 -4.63 -32.94 3.91
CA LYS A 14 -4.38 -31.51 4.19
C LYS A 14 -5.70 -30.76 4.34
N LEU A 15 -5.83 -29.99 5.41
CA LEU A 15 -6.97 -29.11 5.62
C LEU A 15 -6.89 -27.90 4.69
N VAL A 16 -7.98 -27.59 4.00
CA VAL A 16 -8.08 -26.49 3.04
C VAL A 16 -9.29 -25.62 3.35
N ALA A 17 -9.08 -24.31 3.38
CA ALA A 17 -10.14 -23.33 3.55
C ALA A 17 -10.91 -23.13 2.23
N CYS A 18 -12.24 -23.14 2.32
CA CYS A 18 -13.15 -23.04 1.20
C CYS A 18 -14.35 -22.14 1.54
N ILE A 19 -14.99 -21.60 0.52
CA ILE A 19 -16.26 -20.87 0.65
C ILE A 19 -17.35 -21.67 -0.06
N LYS A 20 -18.34 -22.15 0.69
CA LYS A 20 -19.56 -22.76 0.15
C LYS A 20 -20.54 -21.67 -0.26
N ARG A 21 -20.87 -21.62 -1.55
CA ARG A 21 -21.81 -20.66 -2.12
C ARG A 21 -23.26 -21.16 -2.00
N ALA A 22 -24.20 -20.25 -2.20
CA ALA A 22 -25.63 -20.58 -2.24
C ALA A 22 -26.01 -21.58 -3.36
N ASP A 23 -25.21 -21.65 -4.44
CA ASP A 23 -25.35 -22.62 -5.53
C ASP A 23 -24.76 -24.01 -5.20
N GLY A 24 -24.26 -24.20 -3.97
CA GLY A 24 -23.69 -25.46 -3.49
C GLY A 24 -22.23 -25.69 -3.89
N GLN A 25 -21.64 -24.85 -4.75
CA GLN A 25 -20.24 -25.00 -5.15
C GLN A 25 -19.30 -24.45 -4.08
N ALA A 26 -18.17 -25.14 -3.87
CA ALA A 26 -17.10 -24.71 -2.97
C ALA A 26 -15.97 -24.04 -3.76
N ILE A 27 -15.57 -22.84 -3.34
CA ILE A 27 -14.40 -22.12 -3.88
C ILE A 27 -13.25 -22.25 -2.89
N ARG A 28 -12.14 -22.87 -3.30
CA ARG A 28 -10.92 -22.96 -2.51
C ARG A 28 -10.26 -21.59 -2.34
N ILE A 29 -9.72 -21.36 -1.15
CA ILE A 29 -8.95 -20.18 -0.78
C ILE A 29 -7.48 -20.58 -0.62
N PRO A 30 -6.68 -20.52 -1.71
CA PRO A 30 -5.33 -21.08 -1.70
C PRO A 30 -4.35 -20.32 -0.80
N GLU A 31 -4.61 -19.06 -0.48
CA GLU A 31 -3.72 -18.17 0.28
C GLU A 31 -3.97 -18.21 1.80
N LEU A 32 -5.02 -18.89 2.25
CA LEU A 32 -5.36 -18.99 3.68
C LEU A 32 -4.88 -20.33 4.25
N GLU A 33 -3.85 -20.26 5.11
CA GLU A 33 -3.33 -21.42 5.83
C GLU A 33 -4.25 -21.79 7.01
N VAL A 34 -4.65 -23.06 7.07
CA VAL A 34 -5.58 -23.55 8.10
C VAL A 34 -4.83 -23.85 9.41
N ASN A 35 -4.83 -22.88 10.31
CA ASN A 35 -4.36 -23.02 11.70
C ASN A 35 -5.54 -23.28 12.67
N PRO A 36 -5.31 -23.57 13.96
CA PRO A 36 -6.40 -23.81 14.93
C PRO A 36 -7.44 -22.67 15.03
N ASP A 37 -7.01 -21.41 14.97
CA ASP A 37 -7.92 -20.25 15.06
C ASP A 37 -8.80 -20.08 13.81
N ILE A 38 -8.34 -20.59 12.66
CA ILE A 38 -9.09 -20.65 11.41
C ILE A 38 -10.02 -21.86 11.42
N GLN A 39 -9.64 -22.96 12.07
CA GLN A 39 -10.51 -24.14 12.25
C GLN A 39 -11.76 -23.82 13.06
N GLU A 40 -11.65 -22.95 14.06
CA GLU A 40 -12.79 -22.49 14.86
C GLU A 40 -13.84 -21.71 14.05
N LEU A 41 -13.50 -21.24 12.83
CA LEU A 41 -14.41 -20.49 11.96
C LEU A 41 -15.22 -21.37 11.01
N ASP A 42 -14.99 -22.69 11.02
CA ASP A 42 -15.69 -23.64 10.15
C ASP A 42 -17.22 -23.59 10.38
N GLY A 43 -17.98 -23.40 9.29
CA GLY A 43 -19.43 -23.27 9.31
C GLY A 43 -19.97 -21.85 9.52
N MET A 44 -19.12 -20.84 9.73
CA MET A 44 -19.58 -19.46 9.94
C MET A 44 -20.04 -18.78 8.65
N PRO A 45 -21.07 -17.91 8.70
CA PRO A 45 -21.45 -17.08 7.57
C PRO A 45 -20.34 -16.08 7.24
N CYS A 46 -20.12 -15.87 5.95
CA CYS A 46 -19.03 -15.01 5.48
C CYS A 46 -19.44 -14.13 4.30
N GLU A 47 -18.78 -12.99 4.18
CA GLU A 47 -18.86 -12.11 3.02
C GLU A 47 -17.52 -12.09 2.29
N TYR A 48 -17.55 -12.23 0.96
CA TYR A 48 -16.33 -12.30 0.17
C TYR A 48 -16.38 -11.48 -1.13
N PHE A 49 -15.21 -11.01 -1.56
CA PHE A 49 -15.02 -10.36 -2.86
C PHE A 49 -13.79 -10.98 -3.53
N LYS A 50 -14.00 -11.56 -4.72
CA LYS A 50 -12.96 -12.18 -5.57
C LYS A 50 -11.82 -12.89 -4.80
N LYS A 51 -12.05 -14.01 -4.12
CA LYS A 51 -11.03 -14.82 -3.40
C LYS A 51 -10.10 -14.08 -2.40
N GLU A 52 -10.04 -12.76 -2.36
CA GLU A 52 -9.01 -11.93 -1.73
C GLU A 52 -9.52 -11.22 -0.48
N ILE A 53 -10.82 -10.97 -0.39
CA ILE A 53 -11.46 -10.40 0.79
C ILE A 53 -12.42 -11.44 1.32
N LEU A 54 -12.22 -11.85 2.58
CA LEU A 54 -13.10 -12.76 3.29
C LEU A 54 -13.33 -12.21 4.71
N ILE A 55 -14.58 -11.87 4.98
CA ILE A 55 -15.02 -11.30 6.25
C ILE A 55 -15.90 -12.34 6.95
N ILE A 56 -15.55 -12.67 8.18
CA ILE A 56 -16.34 -13.50 9.08
C ILE A 56 -16.53 -12.70 10.36
N ASP A 57 -17.79 -12.53 10.78
CA ASP A 57 -18.15 -11.75 11.97
C ASP A 57 -17.58 -10.31 12.00
N GLY A 58 -17.55 -9.66 10.83
CA GLY A 58 -17.05 -8.28 10.69
C GLY A 58 -15.52 -8.15 10.63
N GLU A 59 -14.76 -9.23 10.79
CA GLU A 59 -13.29 -9.22 10.72
C GLU A 59 -12.75 -9.82 9.42
N ASN A 60 -11.71 -9.21 8.86
CA ASN A 60 -11.00 -9.75 7.69
C ASN A 60 -10.04 -10.87 8.13
N ILE A 61 -10.35 -12.10 7.74
CA ILE A 61 -9.66 -13.28 8.28
C ILE A 61 -8.22 -13.46 7.75
N TYR A 62 -7.82 -12.74 6.70
CA TYR A 62 -6.42 -12.69 6.27
C TYR A 62 -5.49 -11.97 7.25
N GLN A 63 -6.06 -11.29 8.25
CA GLN A 63 -5.31 -10.55 9.28
C GLN A 63 -5.11 -11.35 10.58
N LYS A 64 -5.72 -12.54 10.71
CA LYS A 64 -5.67 -13.35 11.94
C LYS A 64 -4.32 -14.10 12.02
N LYS A 65 -3.35 -13.51 12.73
CA LYS A 65 -2.11 -14.20 13.11
C LYS A 65 -2.38 -15.14 14.28
N TYR A 66 -2.04 -16.43 14.13
CA TYR A 66 -2.03 -17.39 15.24
C TYR A 66 -1.14 -16.88 16.37
N THR A 67 -1.72 -16.75 17.56
CA THR A 67 -0.98 -16.44 18.80
C THR A 67 -1.18 -17.62 19.75
N PRO A 68 -0.13 -18.41 20.06
CA PRO A 68 -0.27 -19.53 20.98
C PRO A 68 -0.82 -19.07 22.33
N LYS A 69 -1.85 -19.75 22.85
CA LYS A 69 -2.36 -19.50 24.21
C LYS A 69 -1.29 -19.91 25.21
N GLU A 70 -0.76 -18.95 25.97
CA GLU A 70 0.16 -19.19 27.08
C GLU A 70 -0.54 -20.02 28.17
N GLU A 71 -0.02 -21.22 28.46
CA GLU A 71 -0.38 -21.97 29.65
C GLU A 71 0.33 -21.38 30.88
N LEU A 72 -0.46 -20.97 31.88
CA LEU A 72 0.01 -20.42 33.14
C LEU A 72 0.33 -21.52 34.18
N LYS A 73 1.59 -21.47 34.64
CA LYS A 73 2.15 -21.84 35.97
C LYS A 73 2.51 -23.31 36.25
N GLN A 74 3.77 -23.55 36.61
CA GLN A 74 4.23 -23.52 38.02
C GLN A 74 5.77 -23.58 38.15
N GLU A 75 6.29 -22.82 39.11
CA GLU A 75 7.70 -22.77 39.53
C GLU A 75 8.13 -24.05 40.27
N VAL A 76 9.30 -24.62 39.92
CA VAL A 76 10.16 -25.37 40.85
C VAL A 76 11.64 -25.03 40.55
N LYS A 77 12.43 -24.84 41.62
CA LYS A 77 13.78 -24.26 41.71
C LYS A 77 14.92 -25.11 41.10
N SER A 78 15.86 -24.43 40.41
CA SER A 78 17.36 -24.56 40.27
C SER A 78 18.07 -25.93 40.46
N PRO A 79 19.19 -26.27 39.75
CA PRO A 79 20.38 -25.40 39.56
C PRO A 79 21.15 -25.48 38.20
N SER A 80 22.13 -24.59 38.11
CA SER A 80 23.10 -24.23 37.04
C SER A 80 23.87 -25.36 36.32
N ILE A 81 23.93 -25.34 34.97
CA ILE A 81 25.03 -25.94 34.17
C ILE A 81 25.31 -25.11 32.90
N ASP A 82 26.61 -24.95 32.65
CA ASP A 82 27.36 -24.18 31.65
C ASP A 82 27.13 -24.63 30.18
N PHE A 83 26.66 -23.72 29.32
CA PHE A 83 26.25 -23.98 27.93
C PHE A 83 27.34 -23.73 26.88
N LYS A 84 28.63 -23.68 27.27
CA LYS A 84 29.75 -23.40 26.35
C LYS A 84 30.48 -24.63 25.79
N SER A 85 30.03 -25.85 26.07
CA SER A 85 30.81 -27.07 25.74
C SER A 85 30.24 -27.99 24.66
N GLN A 86 29.08 -27.69 24.04
CA GLN A 86 28.45 -28.63 23.08
C GLN A 86 28.31 -28.13 21.64
N LEU A 87 28.90 -26.98 21.30
CA LEU A 87 28.77 -26.39 19.96
C LEU A 87 29.70 -27.01 18.89
N ASN A 88 30.42 -28.10 19.16
CA ASN A 88 31.50 -28.59 18.28
C ASN A 88 31.48 -30.09 17.95
N GLN A 89 30.36 -30.79 18.08
CA GLN A 89 30.26 -32.20 17.64
C GLN A 89 28.93 -32.49 16.97
N ALA A 90 28.80 -32.12 15.70
CA ALA A 90 28.02 -32.85 14.69
C ALA A 90 28.23 -32.20 13.30
N MET A 91 29.47 -32.08 12.88
CA MET A 91 29.78 -32.12 11.45
C MET A 91 29.99 -33.59 11.07
N ASN A 92 29.31 -34.02 10.02
CA ASN A 92 29.43 -35.29 9.27
C ASN A 92 28.41 -36.40 9.60
N ALA A 93 27.31 -36.41 8.85
CA ALA A 93 26.78 -37.61 8.20
C ALA A 93 25.93 -37.20 6.98
N LYS A 94 26.13 -37.91 5.86
CA LYS A 94 25.61 -37.64 4.52
C LYS A 94 24.21 -38.20 4.28
N ASP A 95 23.49 -37.51 3.39
CA ASP A 95 22.57 -37.94 2.33
C ASP A 95 21.49 -39.01 2.61
N THR A 96 20.22 -38.60 2.50
CA THR A 96 19.23 -39.17 1.57
C THR A 96 18.01 -38.25 1.46
N GLU A 97 17.41 -38.26 0.28
CA GLU A 97 16.45 -37.31 -0.31
C GLU A 97 15.05 -37.34 0.35
N ASP A 98 14.47 -36.16 0.58
CA ASP A 98 13.05 -35.89 0.30
C ASP A 98 12.81 -34.37 0.22
N GLU A 99 12.42 -33.90 -0.97
CA GLU A 99 12.15 -32.49 -1.27
C GLU A 99 10.86 -32.00 -0.61
N SER A 100 10.97 -31.02 0.30
CA SER A 100 9.85 -30.13 0.60
C SER A 100 10.33 -28.69 0.88
N MET A 101 9.62 -27.78 0.22
CA MET A 101 9.93 -26.37 -0.03
C MET A 101 10.54 -25.58 1.15
N GLU A 102 11.84 -25.33 1.05
CA GLU A 102 12.52 -24.33 1.87
C GLU A 102 12.01 -22.90 1.56
N ASN A 103 11.74 -22.18 2.65
CA ASN A 103 11.73 -20.73 2.74
C ASN A 103 12.81 -20.09 1.85
N LYS A 104 12.41 -19.50 0.72
CA LYS A 104 13.29 -18.67 -0.10
C LYS A 104 13.84 -17.52 0.73
N LYS A 105 15.09 -17.68 1.21
CA LYS A 105 15.95 -16.59 1.66
C LYS A 105 15.89 -15.46 0.65
N ARG A 106 15.29 -14.32 1.03
CA ARG A 106 15.40 -13.06 0.29
C ARG A 106 16.88 -12.76 0.10
N THR A 107 17.39 -12.83 -1.12
CA THR A 107 18.64 -12.18 -1.49
C THR A 107 18.45 -10.69 -1.29
N LYS A 108 19.00 -10.15 -0.20
CA LYS A 108 19.03 -8.72 0.09
C LYS A 108 19.77 -8.06 -1.09
N LEU A 109 19.06 -7.27 -1.90
CA LEU A 109 19.71 -6.37 -2.84
C LEU A 109 20.67 -5.50 -2.04
N SER A 110 21.96 -5.57 -2.34
CA SER A 110 23.02 -5.14 -1.42
C SER A 110 23.42 -3.67 -1.63
N GLN A 111 23.05 -3.04 -2.74
CA GLN A 111 23.52 -1.73 -3.13
C GLN A 111 22.39 -0.78 -3.52
N ASP A 112 22.57 0.49 -3.18
CA ASP A 112 21.71 1.58 -3.64
C ASP A 112 21.82 1.72 -5.17
N SER A 113 20.72 2.06 -5.83
CA SER A 113 20.71 2.35 -7.26
C SER A 113 21.50 3.61 -7.61
N PHE A 114 21.60 4.58 -6.68
CA PHE A 114 22.34 5.81 -6.91
C PHE A 114 23.81 5.57 -7.27
N SER A 115 24.22 6.14 -8.40
CA SER A 115 25.61 6.21 -8.84
C SER A 115 25.77 7.44 -9.72
N ILE A 116 26.64 8.36 -9.30
CA ILE A 116 26.90 9.59 -10.06
C ILE A 116 27.47 9.28 -11.45
N GLN A 117 28.25 8.21 -11.56
CA GLN A 117 28.89 7.78 -12.81
C GLN A 117 27.88 7.13 -13.76
N ASP A 118 26.92 6.38 -13.22
CA ASP A 118 25.87 5.74 -14.01
C ASP A 118 24.67 6.66 -14.26
N SER A 119 24.69 7.90 -13.76
CA SER A 119 23.63 8.88 -13.98
C SER A 119 23.90 9.76 -15.19
N LYS A 120 22.87 10.04 -15.99
CA LYS A 120 22.96 10.98 -17.13
C LYS A 120 22.81 12.44 -16.68
N VAL A 121 23.79 12.92 -15.91
CA VAL A 121 23.84 14.32 -15.43
C VAL A 121 24.92 15.15 -16.16
N PRO A 122 24.82 16.49 -16.15
CA PRO A 122 25.84 17.39 -16.70
C PRO A 122 27.28 17.09 -16.22
N SER A 123 28.28 17.51 -17.00
CA SER A 123 29.70 17.16 -16.74
C SER A 123 30.24 17.77 -15.45
N ASP A 124 29.83 18.98 -15.12
CA ASP A 124 30.13 19.65 -13.85
C ASP A 124 29.55 18.89 -12.65
N VAL A 125 28.30 18.40 -12.75
CA VAL A 125 27.65 17.60 -11.70
C VAL A 125 28.33 16.24 -11.52
N ARG A 126 28.80 15.62 -12.62
CA ARG A 126 29.55 14.34 -12.57
C ARG A 126 30.90 14.43 -11.84
N GLN A 127 31.47 15.62 -11.74
CA GLN A 127 32.73 15.85 -11.04
C GLN A 127 32.55 16.04 -9.53
N ILE A 128 31.31 16.23 -9.06
CA ILE A 128 31.02 16.41 -7.65
C ILE A 128 31.21 15.08 -6.92
N ARG A 129 31.96 15.12 -5.82
CA ARG A 129 32.15 13.97 -4.93
C ARG A 129 30.97 13.85 -3.96
N ILE A 130 29.92 13.17 -4.40
CA ILE A 130 28.74 12.82 -3.59
C ILE A 130 28.54 11.31 -3.51
N SER A 131 28.08 10.84 -2.35
CA SER A 131 27.65 9.47 -2.10
C SER A 131 26.13 9.36 -1.95
N ASP A 132 25.61 8.15 -1.94
CA ASP A 132 24.20 7.85 -1.65
C ASP A 132 23.74 8.40 -0.29
N ARG A 133 24.68 8.54 0.65
CA ARG A 133 24.45 9.06 2.00
C ARG A 133 24.34 10.57 2.02
N ASP A 134 24.79 11.28 1.00
CA ASP A 134 24.76 12.75 1.00
C ASP A 134 23.43 13.29 0.45
N ILE A 135 22.66 12.47 -0.28
CA ILE A 135 21.39 12.89 -0.87
C ILE A 135 20.25 12.59 0.09
N ASP A 136 19.74 13.64 0.72
CA ASP A 136 18.71 13.57 1.75
C ASP A 136 17.30 13.90 1.25
N ASN A 137 17.17 14.22 -0.04
CA ASN A 137 15.91 14.43 -0.74
C ASN A 137 15.68 13.29 -1.75
N PHE A 138 14.75 12.40 -1.43
CA PHE A 138 14.44 11.25 -2.28
C PHE A 138 13.84 11.63 -3.65
N HIS A 139 13.11 12.75 -3.77
CA HIS A 139 12.64 13.25 -5.07
C HIS A 139 13.82 13.60 -5.99
N LEU A 140 14.83 14.28 -5.45
CA LEU A 140 16.06 14.60 -6.18
C LEU A 140 16.78 13.32 -6.62
N LYS A 141 16.96 12.36 -5.70
CA LYS A 141 17.62 11.08 -5.97
C LYS A 141 16.93 10.31 -7.09
N LEU A 142 15.61 10.10 -6.97
CA LEU A 142 14.84 9.33 -7.92
C LEU A 142 14.78 10.00 -9.31
N ASN A 143 14.50 11.30 -9.36
CA ASN A 143 14.14 11.97 -10.61
C ASN A 143 15.31 12.66 -11.31
N LYS A 144 16.40 12.99 -10.61
CA LYS A 144 17.54 13.72 -11.19
C LYS A 144 18.82 12.91 -11.27
N PHE A 145 18.96 11.86 -10.46
CA PHE A 145 20.11 10.94 -10.48
C PHE A 145 19.71 9.53 -10.94
N ALA A 146 18.89 9.47 -11.98
CA ALA A 146 18.43 8.22 -12.55
C ALA A 146 19.60 7.45 -13.16
N ARG A 147 19.82 6.21 -12.68
CA ARG A 147 20.82 5.29 -13.20
C ARG A 147 20.42 4.84 -14.60
N PHE A 148 21.36 4.94 -15.54
CA PHE A 148 21.25 4.54 -16.93
C PHE A 148 22.26 3.43 -17.22
N ASP A 149 21.82 2.34 -17.84
CA ASP A 149 22.68 1.19 -18.12
C ASP A 149 23.19 1.10 -19.57
N GLY A 150 22.85 2.08 -20.41
CA GLY A 150 23.17 2.09 -21.84
C GLY A 150 21.94 2.09 -22.73
N ASP A 151 20.84 1.49 -22.27
CA ASP A 151 19.59 1.38 -23.02
C ASP A 151 18.42 2.01 -22.26
N LYS A 152 18.29 1.68 -20.96
CA LYS A 152 17.16 2.12 -20.13
C LYS A 152 17.59 2.70 -18.79
N PHE A 153 16.66 3.42 -18.18
CA PHE A 153 16.79 3.90 -16.82
C PHE A 153 16.22 2.89 -15.83
N TYR A 154 16.93 2.69 -14.72
CA TYR A 154 16.54 1.71 -13.70
C TYR A 154 16.72 2.29 -12.30
N PHE A 155 15.67 2.23 -11.49
CA PHE A 155 15.77 2.40 -10.04
C PHE A 155 15.86 1.05 -9.31
N PHE A 156 15.57 -0.06 -9.98
CA PHE A 156 15.57 -1.40 -9.42
C PHE A 156 15.96 -2.44 -10.48
N ARG A 157 16.89 -3.34 -10.15
CA ARG A 157 17.23 -4.50 -10.99
C ARG A 157 17.85 -5.61 -10.15
N LYS A 158 17.31 -6.84 -10.31
CA LYS A 158 17.96 -8.07 -9.82
C LYS A 158 18.87 -8.63 -10.90
N LEU A 159 20.09 -8.98 -10.52
CA LEU A 159 21.12 -9.57 -11.38
C LEU A 159 21.51 -10.96 -10.84
N LYS A 160 22.11 -11.80 -11.69
CA LYS A 160 22.56 -13.16 -11.29
C LYS A 160 23.49 -13.14 -10.07
N ASN A 161 24.35 -12.12 -9.99
CA ASN A 161 25.33 -11.93 -8.91
C ASN A 161 25.11 -10.60 -8.17
N GLY A 162 23.88 -10.33 -7.72
CA GLY A 162 23.55 -9.15 -6.92
C GLY A 162 22.44 -8.30 -7.53
N GLY A 163 22.56 -6.99 -7.44
CA GLY A 163 21.59 -6.05 -7.99
C GLY A 163 21.52 -4.78 -7.15
N TYR A 164 20.67 -3.86 -7.60
CA TYR A 164 20.50 -2.56 -6.97
C TYR A 164 19.03 -2.19 -6.84
N GLU A 165 18.75 -1.38 -5.84
CA GLU A 165 17.43 -0.82 -5.55
C GLU A 165 17.64 0.57 -4.98
N ILE A 166 16.89 1.55 -5.48
CA ILE A 166 16.96 2.90 -4.96
C ILE A 166 16.51 2.90 -3.49
N LYS A 167 17.35 3.45 -2.60
CA LYS A 167 17.00 3.56 -1.19
C LYS A 167 16.57 4.97 -0.86
N GLU A 168 15.43 5.05 -0.18
CA GLU A 168 14.84 6.28 0.28
C GLU A 168 15.64 6.89 1.43
N LYS A 169 15.77 8.22 1.37
CA LYS A 169 16.34 9.04 2.44
C LYS A 169 15.59 10.37 2.48
N PHE A 170 15.22 10.80 3.68
CA PHE A 170 14.42 12.00 3.93
C PHE A 170 15.11 13.02 4.85
N GLY A 171 16.41 12.85 5.08
CA GLY A 171 17.24 13.80 5.82
C GLY A 171 16.74 14.10 7.23
N VAL A 172 16.49 15.38 7.49
CA VAL A 172 15.98 15.86 8.79
C VAL A 172 14.59 15.28 9.11
N LEU A 173 13.82 14.86 8.11
CA LEU A 173 12.48 14.29 8.33
C LEU A 173 12.48 12.85 8.81
N GLU A 174 13.59 12.11 8.69
CA GLU A 174 13.69 10.68 9.08
C GLU A 174 13.05 10.39 10.46
N ASN A 175 13.23 11.30 11.42
CA ASN A 175 12.68 11.18 12.77
C ASN A 175 11.65 12.28 13.12
N ARG A 176 11.14 13.04 12.14
CA ARG A 176 10.33 14.25 12.35
C ARG A 176 9.03 14.30 11.55
N PHE A 177 8.57 13.17 11.00
CA PHE A 177 7.29 13.08 10.30
C PHE A 177 6.08 13.49 11.17
N ALA A 178 6.08 13.09 12.45
CA ALA A 178 5.04 13.54 13.39
C ALA A 178 5.07 15.06 13.60
N GLU A 179 6.26 15.68 13.61
CA GLU A 179 6.39 17.14 13.72
C GLU A 179 5.93 17.86 12.45
N LEU A 180 6.21 17.30 11.27
CA LEU A 180 5.68 17.81 10.01
C LEU A 180 4.15 17.89 10.10
N ASN A 181 3.50 16.79 10.48
CA ASN A 181 2.04 16.77 10.61
C ASN A 181 1.51 17.69 11.72
N LYS A 182 2.23 17.86 12.83
CA LYS A 182 1.89 18.88 13.85
C LYS A 182 1.89 20.30 13.27
N ARG A 183 2.85 20.62 12.38
CA ARG A 183 2.87 21.93 11.68
C ARG A 183 1.71 22.06 10.70
N HIS A 184 1.39 21.01 9.94
CA HIS A 184 0.23 21.00 9.05
C HIS A 184 -1.08 21.19 9.81
N CYS A 185 -1.28 20.47 10.92
CA CYS A 185 -2.43 20.66 11.82
C CYS A 185 -2.49 22.10 12.34
N LYS A 186 -1.37 22.67 12.82
CA LYS A 186 -1.33 24.07 13.28
C LYS A 186 -1.72 25.05 12.16
N ASN A 187 -1.27 24.82 10.93
CA ASN A 187 -1.63 25.65 9.79
C ASN A 187 -3.13 25.55 9.47
N ALA A 188 -3.69 24.33 9.48
CA ALA A 188 -5.12 24.12 9.29
C ALA A 188 -5.95 24.82 10.39
N LYS A 189 -5.54 24.68 11.66
CA LYS A 189 -6.16 25.37 12.79
C LYS A 189 -6.03 26.89 12.72
N SER A 190 -4.93 27.41 12.18
CA SER A 190 -4.77 28.85 11.97
C SER A 190 -5.76 29.40 10.94
N LEU A 191 -6.25 28.57 10.02
CA LEU A 191 -7.21 28.96 8.99
C LEU A 191 -8.66 28.75 9.43
N PHE A 192 -8.93 27.68 10.18
CA PHE A 192 -10.30 27.21 10.45
C PHE A 192 -10.62 27.04 11.94
N GLY A 193 -9.71 27.41 12.84
CA GLY A 193 -9.86 27.19 14.28
C GLY A 193 -9.96 25.69 14.60
N GLU A 194 -10.89 25.33 15.49
CA GLU A 194 -11.18 23.93 15.83
C GLU A 194 -12.15 23.26 14.84
N ASN A 195 -12.59 23.97 13.79
CA ASN A 195 -13.48 23.42 12.77
C ASN A 195 -12.68 22.69 11.68
N ILE A 196 -11.94 21.67 12.11
CA ILE A 196 -11.14 20.80 11.27
C ILE A 196 -11.39 19.34 11.64
N ILE A 197 -11.32 18.47 10.64
CA ILE A 197 -11.18 17.03 10.82
C ILE A 197 -9.70 16.69 10.78
N GLU A 198 -9.28 15.86 11.72
CA GLU A 198 -7.97 15.21 11.72
C GLU A 198 -8.19 13.70 11.79
N LEU A 199 -7.74 12.99 10.75
CA LEU A 199 -7.89 11.55 10.66
C LEU A 199 -6.54 10.91 10.29
N THR A 200 -6.22 9.79 10.93
CA THR A 200 -5.06 8.97 10.55
C THR A 200 -5.55 7.62 10.05
N LEU A 201 -5.17 7.24 8.83
CA LEU A 201 -5.49 5.94 8.24
C LEU A 201 -4.23 5.30 7.65
N THR A 202 -4.21 3.97 7.60
CA THR A 202 -3.06 3.22 7.08
C THR A 202 -3.43 2.45 5.82
N PRO A 203 -2.59 2.45 4.76
CA PRO A 203 -2.80 1.58 3.61
C PRO A 203 -2.87 0.11 4.04
N SER A 204 -3.93 -0.58 3.65
CA SER A 204 -4.14 -2.01 3.93
C SER A 204 -3.22 -2.90 3.11
N TYR A 205 -2.78 -2.42 1.94
CA TYR A 205 -1.83 -3.09 1.06
C TYR A 205 -0.80 -2.06 0.52
N HIS A 206 -0.50 -2.09 -0.78
CA HIS A 206 0.37 -1.14 -1.46
C HIS A 206 -0.43 0.07 -1.89
N LEU A 207 0.13 1.26 -1.65
CA LEU A 207 -0.37 2.53 -2.15
C LEU A 207 0.52 3.00 -3.30
N VAL A 208 -0.11 3.38 -4.41
CA VAL A 208 0.57 3.98 -5.55
C VAL A 208 -0.13 5.26 -5.94
N VAL A 209 0.54 6.39 -5.76
CA VAL A 209 0.04 7.71 -6.17
C VAL A 209 0.95 8.23 -7.27
N GLY A 210 0.36 8.71 -8.37
CA GLY A 210 1.10 9.30 -9.48
C GLY A 210 1.77 8.31 -10.43
N LEU A 211 1.27 7.08 -10.55
CA LEU A 211 1.88 6.03 -11.40
C LEU A 211 2.13 6.48 -12.85
N GLY A 212 1.15 7.19 -13.43
CA GLY A 212 1.21 7.70 -14.80
C GLY A 212 1.92 9.06 -14.95
N GLY A 213 2.62 9.53 -13.93
CA GLY A 213 3.42 10.73 -14.02
C GLY A 213 4.57 10.59 -15.03
N HIS A 214 4.97 11.70 -15.65
CA HIS A 214 6.10 11.71 -16.58
C HIS A 214 7.39 11.33 -15.85
N SER A 215 8.08 10.32 -16.37
CA SER A 215 9.27 9.74 -15.76
C SER A 215 10.09 9.00 -16.81
N VAL A 216 11.41 8.97 -16.62
CA VAL A 216 12.33 8.18 -17.44
C VAL A 216 12.20 6.67 -17.20
N TYR A 217 11.54 6.26 -16.12
CA TYR A 217 11.35 4.86 -15.73
C TYR A 217 10.06 4.24 -16.27
N GLU A 218 9.36 4.89 -17.20
CA GLU A 218 8.01 4.53 -17.69
C GLU A 218 6.89 4.65 -16.63
N THR A 219 7.24 4.59 -15.35
CA THR A 219 6.36 4.78 -14.19
C THR A 219 6.90 5.85 -13.26
N SER A 220 6.01 6.45 -12.46
CA SER A 220 6.36 7.52 -11.51
C SER A 220 5.71 7.30 -10.14
N MET A 221 6.10 8.14 -9.18
CA MET A 221 5.51 8.23 -7.86
C MET A 221 5.42 9.69 -7.45
N THR A 222 4.29 10.08 -6.89
CA THR A 222 4.08 11.44 -6.35
C THR A 222 4.96 11.64 -5.12
N LEU A 223 5.97 12.50 -5.27
CA LEU A 223 6.89 12.91 -4.20
C LEU A 223 6.83 14.42 -4.04
N HIS A 224 6.80 14.90 -2.80
CA HIS A 224 6.86 16.31 -2.51
C HIS A 224 8.25 16.85 -2.88
N HIS A 225 8.30 17.84 -3.78
CA HIS A 225 9.56 18.35 -4.34
C HIS A 225 10.59 18.82 -3.30
N ILE A 226 10.17 19.54 -2.25
CA ILE A 226 11.07 20.02 -1.18
C ILE A 226 11.46 18.93 -0.18
N TYR A 227 10.51 18.10 0.25
CA TYR A 227 10.71 17.14 1.34
C TYR A 227 11.22 15.78 0.85
N GLY A 228 11.04 15.46 -0.43
CA GLY A 228 11.33 14.16 -1.01
C GLY A 228 10.37 13.04 -0.57
N VAL A 229 9.36 13.34 0.26
CA VAL A 229 8.45 12.34 0.84
C VAL A 229 7.27 12.03 -0.08
N PRO A 230 6.78 10.78 -0.13
CA PRO A 230 5.50 10.49 -0.77
C PRO A 230 4.36 11.19 -0.03
N TYR A 231 3.37 11.68 -0.78
CA TYR A 231 2.18 12.31 -0.22
C TYR A 231 0.98 12.03 -1.12
N ILE A 232 -0.22 12.17 -0.57
CA ILE A 232 -1.47 12.08 -1.33
C ILE A 232 -1.98 13.50 -1.57
N PRO A 233 -2.08 13.94 -2.84
CA PRO A 233 -2.56 15.28 -3.14
C PRO A 233 -3.98 15.53 -2.64
N ALA A 234 -4.24 16.74 -2.13
CA ALA A 234 -5.55 17.22 -1.71
C ALA A 234 -6.61 17.04 -2.80
N SER A 235 -6.25 17.27 -4.05
CA SER A 235 -7.12 17.08 -5.21
C SER A 235 -7.52 15.62 -5.42
N SER A 236 -6.61 14.67 -5.18
CA SER A 236 -6.90 13.24 -5.24
C SER A 236 -7.85 12.82 -4.11
N ILE A 237 -7.64 13.36 -2.90
CA ILE A 237 -8.51 13.11 -1.74
C ILE A 237 -9.91 13.67 -2.01
N LYS A 238 -10.02 14.95 -2.39
CA LYS A 238 -11.29 15.58 -2.77
C LYS A 238 -11.99 14.79 -3.88
N GLY A 239 -11.24 14.39 -4.90
CA GLY A 239 -11.75 13.65 -6.05
C GLY A 239 -12.32 12.29 -5.66
N VAL A 240 -11.61 11.49 -4.87
CA VAL A 240 -12.09 10.16 -4.47
C VAL A 240 -13.33 10.26 -3.58
N VAL A 241 -13.36 11.19 -2.62
CA VAL A 241 -14.51 11.36 -1.73
C VAL A 241 -15.72 11.83 -2.51
N ARG A 242 -15.54 12.81 -3.40
CA ARG A 242 -16.61 13.29 -4.29
C ARG A 242 -17.15 12.17 -5.18
N SER A 243 -16.26 11.41 -5.82
CA SER A 243 -16.65 10.31 -6.70
C SER A 243 -17.39 9.21 -5.95
N TRP A 244 -16.94 8.88 -4.72
CA TRP A 244 -17.58 7.88 -3.88
C TRP A 244 -18.99 8.30 -3.48
N ILE A 245 -19.18 9.56 -3.09
CA ILE A 245 -20.51 10.12 -2.80
C ILE A 245 -21.41 10.05 -4.03
N ILE A 246 -20.94 10.46 -5.21
CA ILE A 246 -21.73 10.37 -6.46
C ILE A 246 -22.16 8.93 -6.73
N LEU A 247 -21.25 7.97 -6.54
CA LEU A 247 -21.51 6.55 -6.75
C LEU A 247 -22.54 5.98 -5.76
N ASP A 248 -22.35 6.24 -4.47
CA ASP A 248 -23.15 5.65 -3.39
C ASP A 248 -24.53 6.30 -3.24
N MET A 249 -24.65 7.59 -3.57
CA MET A 249 -25.81 8.41 -3.18
C MET A 249 -26.66 8.87 -4.35
N PHE A 250 -26.07 8.94 -5.54
CA PHE A 250 -26.67 9.57 -6.71
C PHE A 250 -26.63 8.66 -7.93
N ASP A 251 -26.61 7.33 -7.74
CA ASP A 251 -26.58 6.32 -8.81
C ASP A 251 -25.48 6.55 -9.86
N ASN A 252 -24.34 7.06 -9.41
CA ASN A 252 -23.22 7.46 -10.27
C ASN A 252 -23.56 8.59 -11.28
N LYS A 253 -24.57 9.41 -11.01
CA LYS A 253 -25.00 10.54 -11.84
C LYS A 253 -24.60 11.87 -11.22
N GLU A 254 -23.58 12.49 -11.82
CA GLU A 254 -23.07 13.79 -11.38
C GLU A 254 -24.13 14.91 -11.46
N SER A 255 -25.02 14.88 -12.46
CA SER A 255 -26.10 15.86 -12.60
C SER A 255 -27.01 15.87 -11.37
N SER A 256 -27.36 14.70 -10.85
CA SER A 256 -28.19 14.54 -9.67
C SER A 256 -27.47 14.98 -8.39
N ALA A 257 -26.16 14.77 -8.30
CA ALA A 257 -25.36 15.31 -7.20
C ALA A 257 -25.28 16.85 -7.22
N LEU A 258 -25.25 17.46 -8.41
CA LEU A 258 -25.21 18.92 -8.56
C LEU A 258 -26.55 19.63 -8.28
N GLU A 259 -27.64 18.87 -8.15
CA GLU A 259 -28.94 19.36 -7.68
C GLU A 259 -29.05 19.38 -6.15
N ASP A 260 -28.12 18.72 -5.44
CA ASP A 260 -28.09 18.67 -3.98
C ASP A 260 -27.28 19.85 -3.39
N ASP A 261 -27.95 20.67 -2.58
CA ASP A 261 -27.36 21.88 -1.98
C ASP A 261 -26.16 21.58 -1.09
N THR A 262 -26.18 20.49 -0.32
CA THR A 262 -25.08 20.13 0.58
C THR A 262 -23.87 19.66 -0.22
N PHE A 263 -24.09 18.83 -1.24
CA PHE A 263 -23.03 18.38 -2.14
C PHE A 263 -22.36 19.57 -2.84
N VAL A 264 -23.14 20.52 -3.37
CA VAL A 264 -22.61 21.74 -4.01
C VAL A 264 -21.88 22.62 -2.98
N LYS A 265 -22.40 22.78 -1.76
CA LYS A 265 -21.68 23.47 -0.68
C LYS A 265 -20.34 22.81 -0.37
N TRP A 266 -20.27 21.48 -0.33
CA TRP A 266 -19.05 20.75 -0.01
C TRP A 266 -18.00 20.86 -1.11
N PHE A 267 -18.36 20.50 -2.34
CA PHE A 267 -17.38 20.33 -3.42
C PHE A 267 -17.33 21.49 -4.41
N GLY A 268 -18.40 22.29 -4.48
CA GLY A 268 -18.59 23.33 -5.48
C GLY A 268 -19.25 22.82 -6.76
N SER A 269 -19.55 23.75 -7.63
CA SER A 269 -20.05 23.57 -9.00
C SER A 269 -19.26 24.47 -9.96
N GLN A 270 -19.66 24.52 -11.24
CA GLN A 270 -19.07 25.48 -12.18
C GLN A 270 -19.40 26.95 -11.82
N SER A 271 -20.46 27.20 -11.06
CA SER A 271 -20.92 28.54 -10.68
C SER A 271 -20.57 28.93 -9.25
N SER A 272 -20.17 27.99 -8.40
CA SER A 272 -19.87 28.24 -6.98
C SER A 272 -18.67 27.43 -6.49
N ALA A 273 -17.79 28.08 -5.73
CA ALA A 273 -16.70 27.39 -5.04
C ALA A 273 -17.23 26.53 -3.88
N GLY A 274 -16.63 25.35 -3.70
CA GLY A 274 -16.89 24.51 -2.53
C GLY A 274 -16.31 25.12 -1.26
N LYS A 275 -16.96 24.84 -0.13
CA LYS A 275 -16.66 25.39 1.19
C LYS A 275 -15.75 24.48 2.03
N LEU A 276 -15.54 23.24 1.59
CA LEU A 276 -14.55 22.34 2.19
C LEU A 276 -13.18 22.54 1.55
N VAL A 277 -12.17 22.68 2.41
CA VAL A 277 -10.76 22.73 2.03
C VAL A 277 -10.11 21.42 2.44
N PHE A 278 -9.70 20.65 1.44
CA PHE A 278 -8.92 19.42 1.60
C PHE A 278 -7.44 19.78 1.61
N PHE A 279 -6.67 19.15 2.49
CA PHE A 279 -5.22 19.31 2.54
C PHE A 279 -4.52 18.07 1.96
N ASP A 280 -3.27 18.26 1.54
CA ASP A 280 -2.38 17.16 1.20
C ASP A 280 -2.18 16.25 2.41
N ALA A 281 -2.27 14.94 2.21
CA ALA A 281 -2.02 13.98 3.28
C ALA A 281 -0.56 13.52 3.24
N PHE A 282 0.13 13.65 4.38
CA PHE A 282 1.52 13.25 4.55
C PHE A 282 1.62 12.02 5.46
N PRO A 283 2.67 11.19 5.29
CA PRO A 283 2.91 10.08 6.19
C PRO A 283 3.22 10.59 7.60
N ASN A 284 2.70 9.91 8.62
CA ASN A 284 2.87 10.27 10.03
C ASN A 284 4.18 9.74 10.63
N GLU A 285 4.80 8.77 9.96
CA GLU A 285 6.11 8.20 10.27
C GLU A 285 6.92 7.99 8.99
N LYS A 286 8.15 7.47 9.10
CA LYS A 286 8.99 7.20 7.92
C LYS A 286 8.26 6.25 6.97
N PRO A 287 7.94 6.68 5.73
CA PRO A 287 7.23 5.84 4.80
C PRO A 287 8.13 4.70 4.30
N ARG A 288 7.56 3.51 4.21
CA ARG A 288 8.23 2.33 3.69
C ARG A 288 7.97 2.19 2.20
N ILE A 289 9.01 2.46 1.40
CA ILE A 289 8.95 2.40 -0.06
C ILE A 289 9.48 1.05 -0.52
N GLU A 290 8.71 0.37 -1.38
CA GLU A 290 9.12 -0.91 -1.96
C GLU A 290 8.88 -0.93 -3.47
N PRO A 291 9.81 -1.51 -4.25
CA PRO A 291 9.57 -1.82 -5.65
C PRO A 291 8.57 -2.97 -5.78
N ASP A 292 7.68 -2.85 -6.76
CA ASP A 292 6.74 -3.87 -7.17
C ASP A 292 6.79 -4.02 -8.71
N ILE A 293 6.27 -5.12 -9.24
CA ILE A 293 6.41 -5.49 -10.65
C ILE A 293 5.03 -5.68 -11.27
N MET A 294 4.84 -5.11 -12.46
CA MET A 294 3.74 -5.47 -13.34
C MET A 294 4.29 -6.08 -14.63
N ASN A 295 3.59 -7.08 -15.16
CA ASN A 295 3.95 -7.74 -16.41
C ASN A 295 2.91 -7.41 -17.48
N VAL A 296 3.36 -6.93 -18.63
CA VAL A 296 2.51 -6.85 -19.82
C VAL A 296 2.56 -8.20 -20.52
N HIS A 297 1.44 -8.92 -20.56
CA HIS A 297 1.37 -10.28 -21.13
C HIS A 297 1.38 -10.30 -22.67
N TYR A 298 0.87 -9.26 -23.34
CA TYR A 298 0.78 -9.20 -24.80
C TYR A 298 1.40 -7.90 -25.36
N PRO A 299 2.70 -7.64 -25.16
CA PRO A 299 3.33 -6.38 -25.54
C PRO A 299 3.20 -6.08 -27.04
N LYS A 300 3.32 -7.09 -27.91
CA LYS A 300 3.24 -6.93 -29.37
C LYS A 300 1.80 -6.70 -29.86
N TYR A 301 0.81 -7.17 -29.12
CA TYR A 301 -0.59 -6.87 -29.42
C TYR A 301 -0.92 -5.41 -29.16
N TYR A 302 -0.48 -4.88 -28.01
CA TYR A 302 -0.66 -3.46 -27.70
C TYR A 302 0.12 -2.53 -28.64
N GLN A 303 1.15 -3.04 -29.32
CA GLN A 303 1.90 -2.33 -30.36
C GLN A 303 1.28 -2.49 -31.76
N GLY A 304 0.22 -3.28 -31.91
CA GLY A 304 -0.46 -3.52 -33.19
C GLY A 304 0.32 -4.41 -34.17
N THR A 305 1.36 -5.12 -33.72
CA THR A 305 2.24 -5.89 -34.60
C THR A 305 1.87 -7.37 -34.68
N GLU A 306 1.35 -7.96 -33.61
CA GLU A 306 0.97 -9.39 -33.57
C GLU A 306 -0.33 -9.60 -32.77
N PRO A 307 -1.13 -10.65 -33.06
CA PRO A 307 -2.29 -11.01 -32.24
C PRO A 307 -1.88 -11.37 -30.79
N PRO A 308 -2.81 -11.28 -29.82
CA PRO A 308 -2.50 -11.57 -28.42
C PRO A 308 -2.41 -13.09 -28.23
N THR A 309 -1.20 -13.61 -28.29
CA THR A 309 -0.91 -15.04 -28.11
C THR A 309 -0.16 -15.27 -26.80
N ASP A 310 -0.47 -16.36 -26.10
CA ASP A 310 0.18 -16.74 -24.82
C ASP A 310 1.67 -17.13 -24.97
N THR A 311 2.18 -17.09 -26.19
CA THR A 311 3.58 -17.35 -26.54
C THR A 311 4.48 -16.12 -26.40
N GLN A 312 3.92 -14.93 -26.14
CA GLN A 312 4.70 -13.72 -25.97
C GLN A 312 5.40 -13.70 -24.60
N SER A 313 6.67 -13.32 -24.59
CA SER A 313 7.42 -13.15 -23.35
C SER A 313 6.98 -11.87 -22.63
N PRO A 314 6.62 -11.92 -21.34
CA PRO A 314 6.22 -10.73 -20.60
C PRO A 314 7.40 -9.77 -20.44
N VAL A 315 7.12 -8.48 -20.50
CA VAL A 315 8.10 -7.43 -20.20
C VAL A 315 7.81 -6.90 -18.79
N PRO A 316 8.65 -7.20 -17.78
CA PRO A 316 8.45 -6.71 -16.43
C PRO A 316 8.72 -5.21 -16.35
N VAL A 317 7.74 -4.46 -15.87
CA VAL A 317 7.83 -3.04 -15.56
C VAL A 317 7.79 -2.89 -14.04
N SER A 318 8.89 -2.37 -13.46
CA SER A 318 8.95 -2.11 -12.02
C SER A 318 8.36 -0.73 -11.73
N PHE A 319 7.66 -0.59 -10.60
CA PHE A 319 7.17 0.70 -10.08
C PHE A 319 7.37 0.76 -8.56
N LEU A 320 7.39 1.97 -7.99
CA LEU A 320 7.52 2.16 -6.55
C LEU A 320 6.14 2.24 -5.86
N THR A 321 6.08 1.71 -4.65
CA THR A 321 4.88 1.65 -3.83
C THR A 321 5.18 2.10 -2.40
N VAL A 322 4.18 2.64 -1.72
CA VAL A 322 4.23 2.88 -0.26
C VAL A 322 3.47 1.76 0.44
N THR A 323 4.05 1.20 1.50
CA THR A 323 3.44 0.11 2.28
C THR A 323 3.42 0.47 3.76
N LYS A 324 2.45 -0.04 4.52
CA LYS A 324 2.44 -0.01 6.01
C LYS A 324 2.80 1.35 6.62
N SER A 325 2.35 2.45 6.00
CA SER A 325 2.73 3.81 6.40
C SER A 325 1.46 4.62 6.68
N PRO A 326 1.15 4.96 7.94
CA PRO A 326 -0.02 5.77 8.28
C PRO A 326 0.07 7.16 7.66
N PHE A 327 -1.03 7.65 7.09
CA PHE A 327 -1.17 9.00 6.55
C PHE A 327 -2.11 9.83 7.41
N LYS A 328 -1.80 11.12 7.58
CA LYS A 328 -2.67 12.09 8.25
C LYS A 328 -3.42 12.93 7.24
N PHE A 329 -4.74 12.94 7.37
CA PHE A 329 -5.69 13.66 6.54
C PHE A 329 -6.27 14.83 7.32
N PHE A 330 -6.38 15.97 6.66
CA PHE A 330 -7.02 17.16 7.21
C PHE A 330 -8.07 17.70 6.23
N ILE A 331 -9.23 18.07 6.76
CA ILE A 331 -10.28 18.79 6.04
C ILE A 331 -10.76 19.92 6.97
N GLY A 332 -10.96 21.12 6.44
CA GLY A 332 -11.49 22.23 7.22
C GLY A 332 -12.47 23.10 6.43
N SER A 333 -13.19 23.95 7.14
CA SER A 333 -14.06 24.96 6.54
C SER A 333 -14.12 26.20 7.43
N SER A 334 -14.27 27.38 6.82
CA SER A 334 -14.60 28.62 7.54
C SER A 334 -16.11 28.88 7.61
N GLU A 335 -16.91 28.16 6.83
CA GLU A 335 -18.33 28.47 6.60
C GLU A 335 -19.29 27.34 6.99
N LEU A 336 -18.83 26.08 7.00
CA LEU A 336 -19.62 24.91 7.39
C LEU A 336 -19.25 24.46 8.80
N ASN A 337 -20.16 23.86 9.57
CA ASN A 337 -19.79 23.15 10.79
C ASN A 337 -19.45 21.69 10.44
N ILE A 338 -18.17 21.37 10.32
CA ILE A 338 -17.71 20.13 9.69
C ILE A 338 -18.11 18.86 10.46
N ASN A 339 -18.40 19.01 11.76
CA ASN A 339 -18.79 17.91 12.64
C ASN A 339 -20.30 17.63 12.62
N SER A 340 -21.11 18.60 12.22
CA SER A 340 -22.57 18.47 12.21
C SER A 340 -23.19 18.56 10.81
N ASP A 341 -22.51 19.18 9.86
CA ASP A 341 -22.95 19.27 8.48
C ASP A 341 -22.87 17.87 7.84
N LYS A 342 -23.98 17.43 7.28
CA LYS A 342 -24.18 16.05 6.84
C LYS A 342 -24.81 16.03 5.47
N LEU A 343 -24.35 15.09 4.67
CA LEU A 343 -25.01 14.69 3.44
C LEU A 343 -25.73 13.36 3.71
N LYS A 344 -27.06 13.41 3.72
CA LYS A 344 -27.94 12.46 4.43
C LYS A 344 -27.57 12.37 5.92
N ASP A 345 -26.99 11.25 6.35
CA ASP A 345 -26.71 10.97 7.77
C ASP A 345 -25.21 10.94 8.12
N LYS A 346 -24.35 11.08 7.11
CA LYS A 346 -22.89 10.95 7.21
C LYS A 346 -22.21 12.32 7.15
N THR A 347 -21.25 12.52 8.03
CA THR A 347 -20.34 13.67 7.99
C THR A 347 -19.31 13.51 6.88
N ILE A 348 -18.58 14.56 6.53
CA ILE A 348 -17.50 14.43 5.57
C ILE A 348 -16.36 13.51 6.07
N GLU A 349 -16.16 13.39 7.38
CA GLU A 349 -15.20 12.42 7.96
C GLU A 349 -15.61 10.98 7.62
N ASP A 350 -16.90 10.67 7.78
CA ASP A 350 -17.45 9.35 7.47
C ASP A 350 -17.30 9.04 5.98
N TRP A 351 -17.62 10.01 5.11
CA TRP A 351 -17.44 9.87 3.66
C TRP A 351 -15.98 9.68 3.26
N LEU A 352 -15.03 10.35 3.93
CA LEU A 352 -13.60 10.15 3.70
C LEU A 352 -13.18 8.72 4.06
N LYS A 353 -13.58 8.23 5.23
CA LYS A 353 -13.31 6.85 5.67
C LYS A 353 -13.88 5.84 4.67
N ASP A 354 -15.17 5.98 4.34
CA ASP A 354 -15.85 5.05 3.45
C ASP A 354 -15.22 5.02 2.06
N ALA A 355 -14.85 6.18 1.51
CA ALA A 355 -14.18 6.25 0.21
C ALA A 355 -12.83 5.52 0.22
N LEU A 356 -12.02 5.73 1.26
CA LEU A 356 -10.69 5.10 1.34
C LEU A 356 -10.75 3.61 1.67
N ILE A 357 -11.78 3.15 2.38
CA ILE A 357 -11.99 1.74 2.73
C ILE A 357 -12.65 0.95 1.59
N ASN A 358 -13.56 1.55 0.82
CA ASN A 358 -14.39 0.82 -0.14
C ASN A 358 -14.07 1.12 -1.61
N HIS A 359 -13.51 2.29 -1.92
CA HIS A 359 -13.16 2.69 -3.28
C HIS A 359 -11.65 2.69 -3.52
N GLY A 360 -10.87 3.02 -2.48
CA GLY A 360 -9.43 3.18 -2.57
C GLY A 360 -9.00 4.42 -3.37
N ILE A 361 -7.75 4.85 -3.18
CA ILE A 361 -7.17 6.04 -3.80
C ILE A 361 -5.85 5.73 -4.50
N GLY A 362 -5.60 6.42 -5.61
CA GLY A 362 -4.39 6.25 -6.40
C GLY A 362 -4.59 5.29 -7.58
N ALA A 363 -3.50 4.69 -8.04
CA ALA A 363 -3.50 3.79 -9.18
C ALA A 363 -3.77 2.34 -8.76
N LYS A 364 -4.30 1.55 -9.71
CA LYS A 364 -4.50 0.09 -9.57
C LYS A 364 -5.46 -0.32 -8.44
N THR A 365 -6.44 0.52 -8.11
CA THR A 365 -7.49 0.20 -7.12
C THR A 365 -8.30 -1.04 -7.49
N ALA A 366 -8.56 -1.28 -8.78
CA ALA A 366 -9.29 -2.47 -9.24
C ALA A 366 -8.66 -3.83 -8.87
N ILE A 367 -7.39 -3.83 -8.46
CA ILE A 367 -6.63 -5.02 -8.00
C ILE A 367 -6.10 -4.85 -6.56
N GLY A 368 -6.76 -4.01 -5.74
CA GLY A 368 -6.52 -3.94 -4.30
C GLY A 368 -5.48 -2.90 -3.82
N TYR A 369 -4.92 -2.07 -4.71
CA TYR A 369 -3.99 -1.00 -4.28
C TYR A 369 -4.77 0.20 -3.74
N GLY A 370 -4.18 0.91 -2.78
CA GLY A 370 -4.68 2.20 -2.33
C GLY A 370 -5.90 2.17 -1.40
N TYR A 371 -6.25 1.00 -0.87
CA TYR A 371 -7.26 0.84 0.17
C TYR A 371 -6.65 1.09 1.56
N PHE A 372 -7.47 1.60 2.48
CA PHE A 372 -7.05 1.96 3.84
C PHE A 372 -7.88 1.24 4.91
N HIS A 373 -7.40 1.27 6.14
CA HIS A 373 -8.09 0.88 7.37
C HIS A 373 -7.78 1.86 8.51
#